data_AF-A0A853ZYB4-F1
#
_entry.id   AF-A0A853ZYB4-F1
#
_cell.length_a   1.000
_cell.length_b   1.000
_cell.length_c   1.000
_cell.angle_alpha   90.00
_cell.angle_beta   90.00
_cell.angle_gamma   90.00
#
_symmetry.space_group_name_H-M   'P 1'
#
loop_
_entity.id
_entity.type
_entity.pdbx_description
1 polymer ?
#
loop_
_entity_poly.entity_id
_entity_poly.type
_entity_poly.pdbx_seq_one_letter_code
_entity_poly.pdbx_strand_id
1 'polypeptide(L)' 'MTVITLPDGSVCIDDSGISQDAEAARLIADGLSLTELMVALGCSAETAAEYFEGYVLLPDEDE' A
#
# COMPACT_ATOMS: atom_id res chain seq x y z
N MET A 1 10.17 -10.10 -7.26
CA MET A 1 9.47 -11.39 -7.07
C MET A 1 10.51 -12.49 -6.95
N THR A 2 10.80 -12.91 -5.72
CA THR A 2 11.76 -13.98 -5.45
C THR A 2 11.01 -15.12 -4.77
N VAL A 3 10.99 -16.28 -5.41
CA VAL A 3 10.39 -17.49 -4.85
C VAL A 3 11.48 -18.27 -4.15
N ILE A 4 11.37 -18.44 -2.83
CA ILE A 4 12.34 -19.19 -2.03
C ILE A 4 11.66 -20.46 -1.55
N THR A 5 12.11 -21.61 -2.06
CA THR A 5 11.65 -22.92 -1.58
C THR A 5 12.47 -23.32 -0.37
N LEU A 6 11.81 -23.45 0.78
CA LEU A 6 12.43 -23.93 2.02
C LEU A 6 12.67 -25.45 1.93
N PRO A 7 13.66 -25.99 2.67
CA PRO A 7 14.01 -27.41 2.65
C PRO A 7 12.88 -28.36 3.12
N ASP A 8 11.85 -27.83 3.77
CA ASP A 8 10.63 -28.57 4.17
C ASP A 8 9.58 -28.67 3.03
N GLY A 9 9.91 -28.17 1.83
CA GLY A 9 8.99 -28.13 0.68
C GLY A 9 7.95 -27.00 0.74
N SER A 10 7.98 -26.19 1.79
CA SER A 10 7.18 -24.97 1.90
C SER A 10 7.74 -23.88 0.99
N VAL A 11 6.85 -23.21 0.26
CA VAL A 11 7.23 -22.10 -0.63
C VAL A 11 7.02 -20.79 0.13
N CYS A 12 8.11 -20.10 0.45
CA CYS A 12 8.06 -18.73 0.90
C CYS A 12 8.12 -17.83 -0.33
N ILE A 13 6.99 -17.19 -0.63
CA ILE A 13 6.94 -16.11 -1.62
C ILE A 13 7.41 -14.88 -0.86
N ASP A 14 8.67 -14.50 -1.07
CA ASP A 14 9.16 -13.22 -0.59
C ASP A 14 8.63 -12.15 -1.55
N ASP A 15 7.42 -11.68 -1.25
CA ASP A 15 6.87 -10.45 -1.81
C ASP A 15 7.42 -9.27 -1.00
N SER A 16 8.75 -9.11 -0.95
CA SER A 16 9.38 -7.85 -0.53
C SER A 16 9.16 -6.72 -1.57
N GLY A 17 8.05 -6.77 -2.31
CA GLY A 17 7.43 -5.57 -2.85
C GLY A 17 6.81 -4.86 -1.66
N ILE A 18 6.99 -3.55 -1.58
CA ILE A 18 6.29 -2.72 -0.58
C ILE A 18 4.82 -3.12 -0.64
N SER A 19 4.21 -3.52 0.48
CA SER A 19 2.79 -3.91 0.48
C SER A 19 1.98 -2.81 -0.18
N GLN A 20 0.97 -3.18 -0.97
CA GLN A 20 0.17 -2.20 -1.72
C GLN A 20 -0.38 -1.08 -0.82
N ASP A 21 -0.67 -1.39 0.45
CA ASP A 21 -1.00 -0.45 1.51
C ASP A 21 0.10 0.60 1.79
N ALA A 22 1.36 0.16 1.86
CA ALA A 22 2.50 1.03 2.11
C ALA A 22 2.88 1.85 0.86
N GLU A 23 2.67 1.33 -0.34
CA GLU A 23 2.75 2.11 -1.59
C GLU A 23 1.64 3.16 -1.63
N ALA A 24 0.39 2.78 -1.31
CA ALA A 24 -0.74 3.69 -1.23
C ALA A 24 -0.49 4.81 -0.21
N ALA A 25 -0.09 4.47 1.02
CA ALA A 25 0.22 5.44 2.06
C ALA A 25 1.32 6.43 1.63
N ARG A 26 2.34 5.95 0.92
CA ARG A 26 3.40 6.82 0.39
C ARG A 26 2.89 7.77 -0.68
N LEU A 27 2.05 7.29 -1.59
CA LEU A 27 1.45 8.12 -2.65
C LEU A 27 0.48 9.16 -2.06
N ILE A 28 -0.31 8.78 -1.04
CA ILE A 28 -1.18 9.70 -0.31
C ILE A 28 -0.33 10.77 0.39
N ALA A 29 0.77 10.38 1.05
CA ALA A 29 1.70 11.30 1.70
C ALA A 29 2.40 12.27 0.73
N ASP A 30 2.62 11.84 -0.52
CA ASP A 30 3.17 12.68 -1.59
C ASP A 30 2.15 13.73 -2.08
N GLY A 31 0.88 13.60 -1.67
CA GLY A 31 -0.21 14.52 -2.00
C GLY A 31 -0.98 14.17 -3.27
N LEU A 32 -0.88 12.91 -3.74
CA LEU A 32 -1.68 12.45 -4.86
C LEU A 32 -3.18 12.49 -4.53
N SER A 33 -4.01 12.76 -5.54
CA SER A 33 -5.47 12.67 -5.41
C SER A 33 -5.95 11.22 -5.53
N LEU A 34 -7.17 10.94 -5.06
CA LEU A 34 -7.80 9.61 -5.12
C LEU A 34 -7.80 9.02 -6.55
N THR A 35 -8.00 9.86 -7.57
CA THR A 35 -7.93 9.45 -8.98
C THR A 35 -6.51 9.07 -9.43
N GLU A 36 -5.50 9.78 -8.97
CA GLU A 36 -4.11 9.49 -9.30
C GLU A 36 -3.64 8.22 -8.58
N LEU A 37 -4.10 8.02 -7.34
CA LEU A 37 -3.88 6.79 -6.59
C LEU A 37 -4.48 5.57 -7.30
N MET A 38 -5.72 5.67 -7.78
CA MET A 38 -6.38 4.62 -8.57
C MET A 38 -5.57 4.26 -9.82
N VAL A 39 -5.05 5.27 -10.53
CA VAL A 39 -4.25 5.06 -11.74
C VAL A 39 -2.88 4.45 -11.40
N ALA A 40 -2.24 4.91 -10.32
CA ALA A 40 -0.93 4.44 -9.89
C ALA A 40 -0.96 2.99 -9.38
N LEU A 41 -2.00 2.62 -8.62
CA LEU A 41 -2.15 1.29 -8.03
C LEU A 41 -2.97 0.33 -8.91
N GLY A 42 -3.65 0.85 -9.95
CA GLY A 42 -4.56 0.07 -10.78
C GLY A 42 -5.77 -0.46 -10.01
N CYS A 43 -6.24 0.25 -8.99
CA CYS A 43 -7.33 -0.18 -8.10
C CYS A 43 -8.62 0.63 -8.31
N SER A 44 -9.72 0.11 -7.77
CA SER A 44 -11.04 0.76 -7.80
C SER A 44 -11.11 1.97 -6.85
N ALA A 45 -12.07 2.86 -7.10
CA ALA A 45 -12.30 4.04 -6.25
C ALA A 45 -12.60 3.67 -4.79
N GLU A 46 -13.33 2.57 -4.57
CA GLU A 46 -13.62 2.04 -3.23
C GLU A 46 -12.33 1.67 -2.50
N THR A 47 -11.47 0.86 -3.12
CA THR A 47 -10.18 0.46 -2.55
C THR A 47 -9.25 1.66 -2.32
N ALA A 48 -9.21 2.61 -3.25
CA ALA A 48 -8.45 3.84 -3.08
C ALA A 48 -8.97 4.68 -1.90
N ALA A 49 -10.29 4.78 -1.73
CA ALA A 49 -10.91 5.46 -0.59
C ALA A 49 -10.57 4.75 0.73
N GLU A 50 -10.59 3.42 0.77
CA GLU A 50 -10.19 2.64 1.95
C GLU A 50 -8.73 2.93 2.36
N TYR A 51 -7.81 3.08 1.40
CA TYR A 51 -6.44 3.49 1.70
C TYR A 51 -6.34 4.91 2.25
N PHE A 52 -7.14 5.84 1.75
CA PHE A 52 -7.21 7.22 2.26
C PHE A 52 -7.83 7.29 3.67
N GLU A 53 -8.90 6.53 3.93
CA GLU A 53 -9.53 6.46 5.24
C GLU A 53 -8.64 5.73 6.26
N GLY A 54 -7.93 4.69 5.82
CA GLY A 54 -6.94 3.96 6.62
C GLY A 54 -5.66 4.76 6.86
N TYR A 55 -5.33 5.69 5.96
CA TYR A 55 -4.28 6.70 6.16
C TYR A 55 -4.80 7.78 7.11
N VAL A 56 -5.00 7.39 8.37
CA VAL A 56 -5.12 8.34 9.47
C VAL A 56 -3.76 9.00 9.61
N LEU A 57 -3.58 10.16 8.97
CA LEU A 57 -2.71 11.19 9.51
C LEU A 57 -3.17 11.36 10.95
N LEU A 58 -2.41 10.79 11.90
CA LEU A 58 -2.55 11.22 13.29
C LEU A 58 -2.57 12.74 13.21
N PRO A 59 -3.62 13.40 13.72
CA PRO A 59 -3.59 14.85 13.79
C PRO A 59 -2.25 15.17 14.45
N ASP A 60 -1.41 15.94 13.76
CA ASP A 60 -0.30 16.62 14.42
C ASP A 60 -0.97 17.24 15.66
N GLU A 61 -0.63 16.74 16.85
CA GLU A 61 -1.10 17.32 18.09
C GLU A 61 -0.45 18.70 18.20
N ASP A 62 -0.98 19.64 17.41
CA ASP A 62 -0.79 21.07 17.56
C ASP A 62 -1.84 21.50 18.59
N GLU A 63 -1.48 21.38 19.88
CA GLU A 63 -1.52 22.44 20.91
C GLU A 63 -1.27 21.91 22.33
#